data_AF-A0A397NM26-F1
#
_entry.id   AF-A0A397NM26-F1
#
_cell.length_a   1.000
_cell.length_b   1.000
_cell.length_c   1.000
_cell.angle_alpha   90.00
_cell.angle_beta   90.00
_cell.angle_gamma   90.00
#
_symmetry.space_group_name_H-M   'P 1'
#
loop_
_entity.id
_entity.type
_entity.pdbx_description
1 polymer ?
#
loop_
_entity_poly.entity_id
_entity_poly.type
_entity_poly.pdbx_seq_one_letter_code
_entity_poly.pdbx_strand_id
1 'polypeptide(L)'
;MRDPRLIAHAKKMRREPTEPELRLWDVLRAKRFNGIKFRYQKVIGRYITDFSSRAPMLVIEIDGDTHVSQQDYDARRTAFLQSEGYRVVRFTNSDVMTNLEGVVQHLQILIDTAPLPSPLRGSSLSPEGERVL
;
A
#
# COMPACT_ATOMS: atom_id res chain seq x y z
N MET A 1 -5.28 18.21 7.20
CA MET A 1 -6.55 17.47 7.49
C MET A 1 -6.88 16.61 6.26
N ARG A 2 -7.34 15.36 6.42
CA ARG A 2 -7.74 14.54 5.25
C ARG A 2 -9.09 15.02 4.73
N ASP A 3 -9.25 15.15 3.42
CA ASP A 3 -10.51 15.57 2.79
C ASP A 3 -11.65 14.58 3.15
N PRO A 4 -12.73 15.04 3.83
CA PRO A 4 -13.86 14.19 4.17
C PRO A 4 -14.51 13.50 2.97
N ARG A 5 -14.50 14.14 1.79
CA ARG A 5 -15.04 13.58 0.55
C ARG A 5 -14.24 12.37 0.09
N LEU A 6 -12.91 12.44 0.14
CA LEU A 6 -12.04 11.30 -0.17
C LEU A 6 -12.23 10.16 0.82
N ILE A 7 -12.45 10.47 2.11
CA ILE A 7 -12.73 9.44 3.12
C ILE A 7 -14.06 8.75 2.84
N ALA A 8 -15.10 9.51 2.49
CA ALA A 8 -16.41 8.97 2.13
C ALA A 8 -16.31 8.11 0.85
N HIS A 9 -15.58 8.59 -0.15
CA HIS A 9 -15.35 7.85 -1.40
C HIS A 9 -14.61 6.53 -1.14
N ALA A 10 -13.53 6.54 -0.36
CA ALA A 10 -12.82 5.33 0.05
C ALA A 10 -13.73 4.34 0.81
N LYS A 11 -14.67 4.83 1.63
CA LYS A 11 -15.66 3.96 2.31
C LYS A 11 -16.62 3.32 1.31
N LYS A 12 -17.05 4.05 0.28
CA LYS A 12 -17.90 3.51 -0.79
C LYS A 12 -17.15 2.43 -1.57
N MET A 13 -15.92 2.70 -2.00
CA MET A 13 -15.10 1.72 -2.74
C MET A 13 -14.92 0.40 -1.96
N ARG A 14 -14.71 0.45 -0.64
CA ARG A 14 -14.62 -0.78 0.17
C ARG A 14 -15.91 -1.62 0.22
N ARG A 15 -17.06 -1.03 -0.09
CA ARG A 15 -18.37 -1.72 -0.13
C ARG A 15 -18.67 -2.26 -1.53
N GLU A 16 -18.03 -1.71 -2.54
CA GLU A 16 -18.24 -2.02 -3.96
C GLU A 16 -16.88 -2.35 -4.62
N PRO A 17 -16.17 -3.38 -4.13
CA PRO A 17 -14.87 -3.76 -4.66
C PRO A 17 -14.98 -4.36 -6.05
N THR A 18 -13.98 -4.17 -6.90
CA THR A 18 -13.91 -4.90 -8.18
C THR A 18 -13.50 -6.36 -7.93
N GLU A 19 -13.77 -7.27 -8.89
CA GLU A 19 -13.37 -8.67 -8.75
C GLU A 19 -11.84 -8.86 -8.59
N PRO A 20 -10.98 -8.19 -9.40
CA PRO A 20 -9.53 -8.22 -9.18
C PRO A 20 -9.12 -7.78 -7.77
N GLU A 21 -9.71 -6.68 -7.27
CA GLU A 21 -9.44 -6.19 -5.91
C GLU A 21 -9.84 -7.21 -4.85
N LEU A 22 -11.00 -7.85 -4.98
CA LEU A 22 -11.43 -8.89 -4.05
C LEU A 22 -10.45 -10.06 -4.02
N ARG A 23 -10.03 -10.56 -5.18
CA ARG A 23 -9.09 -11.69 -5.31
C ARG A 23 -7.77 -11.39 -4.61
N LEU A 24 -7.17 -10.23 -4.89
CA LEU A 24 -5.92 -9.85 -4.24
C LEU A 24 -6.13 -9.54 -2.74
N TRP A 25 -7.26 -8.95 -2.36
CA TRP A 25 -7.55 -8.65 -0.97
C TRP A 25 -7.63 -9.91 -0.10
N ASP A 26 -8.19 -11.01 -0.59
CA ASP A 26 -8.30 -12.25 0.17
C ASP A 26 -6.94 -12.89 0.50
N VAL A 27 -5.93 -12.64 -0.34
CA VAL A 27 -4.52 -12.98 -0.09
C VAL A 27 -3.89 -12.05 0.95
N LEU A 28 -4.11 -10.75 0.85
CA LEU A 28 -3.41 -9.74 1.67
C LEU A 28 -4.02 -9.50 3.06
N ARG A 29 -5.32 -9.72 3.22
CA ARG A 29 -6.08 -9.36 4.43
C ARG A 29 -5.63 -10.14 5.65
N ALA A 30 -6.01 -9.63 6.83
CA ALA A 30 -5.81 -10.32 8.11
C ALA A 30 -4.36 -10.77 8.37
N LYS A 31 -3.37 -10.06 7.81
CA LYS A 31 -1.94 -10.39 7.89
C LYS A 31 -1.57 -11.77 7.31
N ARG A 32 -2.39 -12.30 6.39
CA ARG A 32 -2.15 -13.59 5.73
C ARG A 32 -0.87 -13.60 4.89
N PHE A 33 -0.51 -12.46 4.32
CA PHE A 33 0.70 -12.31 3.52
C PHE A 33 1.86 -11.80 4.39
N ASN A 34 2.82 -12.69 4.70
CA ASN A 34 4.04 -12.43 5.48
C ASN A 34 3.84 -11.74 6.84
N GLY A 35 2.67 -11.90 7.47
CA GLY A 35 2.33 -11.17 8.70
C GLY A 35 2.13 -9.66 8.49
N ILE A 36 2.19 -9.17 7.26
CA ILE A 36 2.17 -7.73 6.93
C ILE A 36 0.74 -7.19 6.99
N LYS A 37 0.62 -6.01 7.58
CA LYS A 37 -0.68 -5.36 7.81
C LYS A 37 -1.07 -4.44 6.65
N PHE A 38 -1.68 -5.01 5.61
CA PHE A 38 -2.26 -4.23 4.51
C PHE A 38 -3.56 -3.50 4.88
N ARG A 39 -3.83 -2.41 4.15
CA ARG A 39 -5.05 -1.60 4.21
C ARG A 39 -5.63 -1.50 2.81
N TYR A 40 -6.91 -1.83 2.70
CA TYR A 40 -7.67 -1.71 1.46
C TYR A 40 -8.30 -0.31 1.32
N GLN A 41 -8.25 0.26 0.11
CA GLN A 41 -8.74 1.58 -0.30
C GLN A 41 -8.34 2.70 0.67
N LYS A 42 -7.04 2.93 0.85
CA LYS A 42 -6.52 3.86 1.86
C LYS A 42 -6.27 5.25 1.28
N VAL A 43 -6.80 6.28 1.95
CA VAL A 43 -6.46 7.69 1.64
C VAL A 43 -5.05 8.02 2.14
N ILE A 44 -4.18 8.44 1.21
CA ILE A 44 -2.81 8.93 1.42
C ILE A 44 -2.69 10.27 0.68
N GLY A 45 -2.47 11.36 1.43
CA GLY A 45 -2.55 12.72 0.87
C GLY A 45 -3.89 12.98 0.20
N ARG A 46 -3.84 13.27 -1.11
CA ARG A 46 -5.00 13.53 -1.98
C ARG A 46 -5.44 12.31 -2.81
N TYR A 47 -4.84 11.15 -2.60
CA TYR A 47 -5.07 9.95 -3.39
C TYR A 47 -5.67 8.83 -2.55
N ILE A 48 -6.40 7.93 -3.20
CA ILE A 48 -6.84 6.65 -2.65
C ILE A 48 -6.01 5.58 -3.36
N THR A 49 -5.37 4.71 -2.58
CA THR A 49 -4.61 3.56 -3.07
C THR A 49 -5.41 2.29 -2.83
N ASP A 50 -5.40 1.34 -3.76
CA ASP A 50 -6.13 0.07 -3.60
C ASP A 50 -5.62 -0.70 -2.40
N PHE A 51 -4.30 -0.93 -2.30
CA PHE A 51 -3.70 -1.50 -1.11
C PHE A 51 -2.47 -0.73 -0.66
N SER A 52 -2.29 -0.63 0.65
CA SER A 52 -1.06 -0.07 1.23
C SER A 52 -0.67 -0.71 2.55
N SER A 53 0.63 -0.75 2.84
CA SER A 53 1.18 -1.09 4.15
C SER A 53 2.21 -0.05 4.60
N ARG A 54 2.15 0.34 5.87
CA ARG A 54 3.15 1.25 6.48
C ARG A 54 4.47 0.57 6.82
N ALA A 55 4.46 -0.74 6.99
CA ALA A 55 5.66 -1.55 7.13
C ALA A 55 5.43 -2.73 6.20
N PRO A 56 5.99 -2.72 4.98
CA PRO A 56 7.30 -2.14 4.63
C PRO A 56 7.27 -0.85 3.76
N MET A 57 6.28 0.03 3.89
CA MET A 57 6.09 1.19 3.00
C MET A 57 5.85 0.78 1.53
N LEU A 58 4.80 -0.01 1.31
CA LEU A 58 4.42 -0.51 -0.02
C LEU A 58 2.99 -0.07 -0.36
N VAL A 59 2.78 0.40 -1.58
CA VAL A 59 1.49 0.62 -2.24
C VAL A 59 1.38 -0.37 -3.40
N ILE A 60 0.22 -1.01 -3.52
CA ILE A 60 -0.13 -1.92 -4.61
C ILE A 60 -1.40 -1.39 -5.25
N GLU A 61 -1.39 -1.29 -6.59
CA GLU A 61 -2.52 -0.78 -7.35
C GLU A 61 -2.89 -1.77 -8.45
N ILE A 62 -4.18 -1.86 -8.71
CA ILE A 62 -4.70 -2.67 -9.80
C ILE A 62 -5.12 -1.70 -10.90
N ASP A 63 -4.35 -1.68 -11.98
CA ASP A 63 -4.54 -0.79 -13.11
C ASP A 63 -5.49 -1.42 -14.13
N GLY A 64 -6.49 -0.64 -14.54
CA GLY A 64 -7.39 -0.95 -15.63
C GLY A 64 -7.20 0.07 -16.73
N ASP A 65 -6.38 -0.26 -17.72
CA ASP A 65 -6.06 0.53 -18.91
C ASP A 65 -5.68 2.01 -18.69
N THR A 66 -4.38 2.30 -18.85
CA THR A 66 -3.86 3.67 -18.83
C THR A 66 -4.16 4.38 -20.17
N HIS A 67 -5.12 5.29 -20.18
CA HIS A 67 -5.25 6.25 -21.29
C HIS A 67 -4.09 7.25 -21.30
N VAL A 68 -3.58 7.63 -22.49
CA VAL A 68 -2.47 8.59 -22.66
C VAL A 68 -2.72 9.93 -21.93
N SER A 69 -3.98 10.36 -21.85
CA SER A 69 -4.39 11.58 -21.13
C SER A 69 -4.22 11.51 -19.61
N GLN A 70 -3.93 10.34 -19.03
CA GLN A 70 -3.74 10.15 -17.58
C GLN A 70 -2.26 10.10 -17.15
N GLN A 71 -1.32 10.09 -18.10
CA GLN A 71 0.12 9.91 -17.80
C GLN A 71 0.67 10.98 -16.83
N ASP A 72 0.36 12.25 -17.05
CA ASP A 72 0.82 13.33 -16.16
C ASP A 72 0.24 13.22 -14.75
N TYR A 73 -1.02 12.80 -14.65
CA TYR A 73 -1.69 12.59 -13.38
C TYR A 73 -1.07 11.40 -12.62
N ASP A 74 -0.83 10.29 -13.31
CA ASP A 74 -0.21 9.10 -12.75
C ASP A 74 1.24 9.34 -12.32
N ALA A 75 2.00 10.13 -13.09
CA ALA A 75 3.35 10.53 -12.75
C ALA A 75 3.37 11.37 -11.46
N ARG A 76 2.51 12.39 -11.35
CA ARG A 76 2.39 13.21 -10.13
C ARG A 76 1.95 12.39 -8.92
N ARG A 77 1.02 11.46 -9.13
CA ARG A 77 0.52 10.56 -8.10
C ARG A 77 1.62 9.63 -7.58
N THR A 78 2.37 9.02 -8.48
CA THR A 78 3.49 8.14 -8.15
C THR A 78 4.59 8.91 -7.42
N ALA A 79 5.00 10.06 -7.94
CA ALA A 79 6.01 10.92 -7.31
C ALA A 79 5.59 11.34 -5.89
N PHE A 80 4.32 11.69 -5.68
CA PHE A 80 3.81 12.01 -4.35
C PHE A 80 3.92 10.80 -3.39
N LEU A 81 3.44 9.62 -3.79
CA LEU A 81 3.49 8.44 -2.93
C LEU A 81 4.94 8.04 -2.59
N GLN A 82 5.85 8.16 -3.55
CA GLN A 82 7.28 7.95 -3.34
C GLN A 82 7.88 8.98 -2.39
N SER A 83 7.47 10.25 -2.49
CA SER A 83 7.92 11.29 -1.54
C SER A 83 7.47 11.03 -0.10
N GLU A 84 6.35 10.32 0.07
CA GLU A 84 5.86 9.84 1.37
C GLU A 84 6.60 8.56 1.84
N GLY A 85 7.61 8.09 1.09
CA GLY A 85 8.43 6.93 1.40
C GLY A 85 7.89 5.60 0.88
N TYR A 86 6.80 5.59 0.12
CA TYR A 86 6.22 4.35 -0.42
C TYR A 86 6.91 3.90 -1.69
N ARG A 87 7.17 2.60 -1.79
CA ARG A 87 7.32 1.93 -3.08
C ARG A 87 5.95 1.69 -3.67
N VAL A 88 5.79 1.94 -4.96
CA VAL A 88 4.52 1.75 -5.68
C VAL A 88 4.72 0.65 -6.72
N VAL A 89 3.90 -0.40 -6.67
CA VAL A 89 3.83 -1.45 -7.69
C VAL A 89 2.41 -1.50 -8.26
N ARG A 90 2.30 -1.73 -9.57
CA ARG A 90 1.03 -1.81 -10.29
C ARG A 90 0.93 -3.17 -10.98
N PHE A 91 -0.25 -3.77 -10.93
CA PHE A 91 -0.61 -4.98 -11.66
C PHE A 91 -1.80 -4.67 -12.54
N THR A 92 -1.88 -5.26 -13.72
CA THR A 92 -3.08 -5.11 -14.54
C THR A 92 -4.24 -5.92 -13.95
N ASN A 93 -5.47 -5.55 -14.30
CA ASN A 93 -6.63 -6.40 -14.04
C ASN A 93 -6.41 -7.84 -14.54
N SER A 94 -5.81 -8.00 -15.73
CA SER A 94 -5.52 -9.32 -16.29
C SER A 94 -4.54 -10.11 -15.41
N ASP A 95 -3.46 -9.50 -14.93
CA ASP A 95 -2.48 -10.18 -14.08
C ASP A 95 -3.14 -10.77 -12.82
N VAL A 96 -3.99 -9.99 -12.17
CA VAL A 96 -4.68 -10.43 -10.95
C VAL A 96 -5.75 -11.49 -11.23
N MET A 97 -6.41 -11.41 -12.38
CA MET A 97 -7.48 -12.33 -12.76
C MET A 97 -6.96 -13.68 -13.25
N THR A 98 -5.85 -13.69 -14.01
CA THR A 98 -5.36 -14.89 -14.71
C THR A 98 -4.04 -15.42 -14.16
N ASN A 99 -3.28 -14.61 -13.42
CA ASN A 99 -1.95 -14.96 -12.93
C ASN A 99 -1.72 -14.47 -11.48
N LEU A 100 -2.68 -14.73 -10.60
CA LEU A 100 -2.60 -14.31 -9.20
C LEU A 100 -1.34 -14.86 -8.50
N GLU A 101 -0.93 -16.08 -8.82
CA GLU A 101 0.29 -16.68 -8.27
C GLU A 101 1.54 -15.88 -8.66
N GLY A 102 1.66 -15.46 -9.93
CA GLY A 102 2.74 -14.60 -10.39
C GLY A 102 2.74 -13.23 -9.71
N VAL A 103 1.57 -12.63 -9.48
CA VAL A 103 1.42 -11.39 -8.70
C VAL A 103 1.96 -11.57 -7.28
N VAL A 104 1.58 -12.67 -6.60
CA VAL A 104 2.02 -12.96 -5.23
C VAL A 104 3.52 -13.21 -5.17
N GLN A 105 4.09 -13.96 -6.12
CA GLN A 105 5.53 -14.18 -6.21
C GLN A 105 6.30 -12.87 -6.42
N HIS A 106 5.81 -12.00 -7.32
CA HIS A 106 6.40 -10.68 -7.53
C HIS A 106 6.38 -9.87 -6.23
N LEU A 107 5.24 -9.83 -5.53
CA LEU A 107 5.13 -9.14 -4.25
C LEU A 107 6.10 -9.69 -3.19
N GLN A 108 6.28 -11.01 -3.14
CA GLN A 108 7.23 -11.67 -2.24
C GLN A 108 8.66 -11.19 -2.51
N ILE A 109 9.09 -11.23 -3.78
CA ILE A 109 10.42 -10.76 -4.20
C ILE A 109 10.60 -9.29 -3.82
N LEU A 110 9.61 -8.43 -4.05
CA LEU A 110 9.70 -7.02 -3.70
C LEU A 110 9.89 -6.81 -2.20
N ILE A 111 9.22 -7.60 -1.35
CA ILE A 111 9.34 -7.51 0.10
C ILE A 111 10.72 -7.99 0.57
N ASP A 112 11.21 -9.11 0.03
CA ASP A 112 12.47 -9.73 0.44
C ASP A 112 13.69 -8.93 0.00
N THR A 113 13.61 -8.27 -1.17
CA THR A 113 14.68 -7.44 -1.72
C THR A 113 14.66 -6.00 -1.22
N ALA A 114 13.65 -5.61 -0.44
CA ALA A 114 13.62 -4.30 0.19
C ALA A 114 14.63 -4.26 1.33
N PRO A 115 15.60 -3.32 1.37
CA PRO A 115 16.16 -2.96 2.66
C PRO A 115 14.98 -2.44 3.50
N LEU A 116 14.70 -3.10 4.63
CA LEU A 116 13.70 -2.61 5.58
C LEU A 116 13.94 -1.11 5.76
N PRO A 117 12.92 -0.23 5.59
CA PRO A 117 13.11 1.16 5.93
C PRO A 117 13.57 1.18 7.38
N SER A 118 14.80 1.65 7.61
CA SER A 118 15.34 1.79 8.96
C SER A 118 14.27 2.48 9.79
N PRO A 119 13.91 1.95 10.97
CA PRO A 119 12.99 2.66 11.84
C PRO A 119 13.59 4.04 12.03
N LEU A 120 12.87 5.06 11.53
CA LEU A 120 13.25 6.45 11.74
C LEU A 120 13.58 6.59 13.23
N ARG A 121 14.80 7.07 13.51
CA ARG A 121 15.29 7.39 14.85
C ARG A 121 14.18 8.05 15.67
N GLY A 122 13.57 7.26 16.54
CA GLY A 122 12.92 7.71 17.76
C GLY A 122 13.85 7.39 18.91
N SER A 123 15.04 8.00 18.90
CA SER A 123 15.93 7.99 20.05
C SER A 123 15.32 8.86 21.15
N SER A 124 14.72 8.21 22.15
CA SER A 124 14.94 8.54 23.55
C SER A 124 14.61 7.30 24.39
N LEU A 125 15.47 6.28 24.29
CA LEU A 125 15.81 5.54 25.51
C LEU A 125 16.62 6.54 26.33
N SER A 126 15.99 7.14 27.34
CA SER A 126 16.71 7.74 28.45
C SER A 126 17.24 6.58 29.29
N PRO A 127 18.56 6.43 29.49
CA PRO A 127 19.09 5.52 30.47
C PRO A 127 19.11 6.21 31.84
N GLU A 128 19.03 5.38 32.87
CA GLU A 128 19.39 5.65 34.27
C GLU A 128 18.32 6.27 35.18
N GLY A 129 17.94 5.45 36.16
CA GLY A 129 17.10 5.80 37.29
C GLY A 129 16.70 4.61 38.15
N GLU A 130 17.51 3.54 38.18
CA GLU A 130 17.38 2.53 39.22
C GLU A 130 17.90 3.13 40.52
N ARG A 131 16.99 3.36 41.48
CA ARG A 131 17.36 3.29 42.88
C ARG A 131 16.22 2.65 43.65
N VAL A 132 16.52 1.43 44.08
CA VAL A 132 15.83 0.66 45.12
C VAL A 132 15.99 1.41 46.45
N LEU A 133 14.88 1.70 47.11
CA LEU A 133 14.47 1.33 48.49
C LEU A 133 13.17 2.06 48.82
#